data_AF-A0A962K3D0-F1
#
_entry.id   AF-A0A962K3D0-F1
#
_cell.length_a   1.000
_cell.length_b   1.000
_cell.length_c   1.000
_cell.angle_alpha   90.00
_cell.angle_beta   90.00
_cell.angle_gamma   90.00
#
_symmetry.space_group_name_H-M   'P 1'
#
loop_
_entity.id
_entity.type
_entity.pdbx_description
1 polymer ?
#
loop_
_entity_poly.entity_id
_entity_poly.type
_entity_poly.pdbx_seq_one_letter_code
_entity_poly.pdbx_strand_id
1 'polypeptide(L)'
;IAARASRVTDEMLMVASTTLAELSGEVEDASAILPPLTVVSQISRRIAFAVARTAQQQGHALVTSEEDLLAAIERNFWTPEYREYRRVAMRAR
;
A
#
# COMPACT_ATOMS: atom_id res chain seq x y z
N ILE A 1 0.86 4.56 7.17
CA ILE A 1 1.99 3.71 7.65
C ILE A 1 3.24 3.95 6.80
N ALA A 2 3.30 3.48 5.55
CA ALA A 2 4.49 3.63 4.69
C ALA A 2 4.91 5.10 4.48
N ALA A 3 3.99 5.99 4.11
CA ALA A 3 4.24 7.42 3.93
C ALA A 3 4.29 8.22 5.24
N ARG A 4 3.98 7.60 6.40
CA ARG A 4 3.83 8.28 7.70
C ARG A 4 2.93 9.53 7.65
N ALA A 5 1.85 9.49 6.88
CA ALA A 5 0.89 10.58 6.81
C ALA A 5 0.30 10.90 8.19
N SER A 6 0.26 12.18 8.54
CA SER A 6 -0.25 12.69 9.83
C SER A 6 -1.77 12.81 9.90
N ARG A 7 -2.43 12.87 8.73
CA ARG A 7 -3.88 12.95 8.57
C ARG A 7 -4.31 12.25 7.27
N VAL A 8 -5.52 11.71 7.28
CA VAL A 8 -6.25 11.22 6.09
C VAL A 8 -7.28 12.28 5.69
N THR A 9 -7.34 12.62 4.41
CA THR A 9 -8.27 13.62 3.86
C THR A 9 -9.30 12.95 2.95
N ASP A 10 -10.41 13.64 2.66
CA ASP A 10 -11.45 13.13 1.75
C ASP A 10 -10.90 12.87 0.35
N GLU A 11 -9.97 13.70 -0.12
CA GLU A 11 -9.30 13.50 -1.40
C GLU A 11 -8.46 12.21 -1.42
N MET A 12 -7.81 11.82 -0.31
CA MET A 12 -7.11 10.53 -0.24
C MET A 12 -8.08 9.35 -0.37
N LEU A 13 -9.26 9.44 0.23
CA LEU A 13 -10.31 8.42 0.10
C LEU A 13 -10.86 8.37 -1.33
N MET A 14 -11.02 9.54 -1.96
CA MET A 14 -11.45 9.64 -3.35
C MET A 14 -10.42 9.02 -4.30
N VAL A 15 -9.14 9.36 -4.14
CA VAL A 15 -8.04 8.78 -4.92
C VAL A 15 -8.00 7.27 -4.78
N ALA A 16 -8.15 6.73 -3.56
CA ALA A 16 -8.24 5.28 -3.36
C ALA A 16 -9.40 4.64 -4.14
N SER A 17 -10.56 5.29 -4.15
CA SER A 17 -11.76 4.82 -4.87
C SER A 17 -11.57 4.88 -6.39
N THR A 18 -11.01 5.97 -6.91
CA THR A 18 -10.73 6.13 -8.34
C THR A 18 -9.67 5.13 -8.82
N THR A 19 -8.57 4.95 -8.07
CA THR A 19 -7.54 3.96 -8.40
C THR A 19 -8.11 2.54 -8.42
N LEU A 20 -9.04 2.20 -7.51
CA LEU A 20 -9.74 0.93 -7.55
C LEU A 20 -10.63 0.80 -8.79
N ALA A 21 -11.38 1.84 -9.16
CA ALA A 21 -12.27 1.83 -10.31
C ALA A 21 -11.51 1.70 -11.65
N GLU A 22 -10.38 2.37 -11.80
CA GLU A 22 -9.48 2.24 -12.95
C GLU A 22 -9.03 0.79 -13.14
N LEU A 23 -8.73 0.12 -12.02
CA LEU A 23 -8.33 -1.29 -11.98
C LEU A 23 -9.48 -2.26 -12.29
N SER A 24 -10.74 -1.89 -11.97
CA SER A 24 -11.92 -2.66 -12.36
C SER A 24 -12.18 -2.61 -13.87
N GLY A 25 -11.87 -1.49 -14.53
CA GLY A 25 -12.09 -1.34 -15.97
C GLY A 25 -11.23 -2.22 -16.86
N GLU A 26 -10.15 -2.80 -16.31
CA GLU A 26 -9.27 -3.74 -17.00
C GLU A 26 -9.83 -5.19 -17.01
N VAL A 27 -10.95 -5.45 -16.34
CA VAL A 27 -11.58 -6.78 -16.26
C VAL A 27 -12.42 -7.03 -17.52
N GLU A 28 -12.21 -8.17 -18.19
CA GLU A 28 -12.88 -8.56 -19.44
C GLU A 28 -14.41 -8.70 -19.31
N ASP A 29 -14.90 -8.95 -18.08
CA ASP A 29 -16.32 -9.07 -17.79
C ASP A 29 -16.93 -7.70 -17.47
N ALA A 30 -17.64 -7.13 -18.44
CA ALA A 30 -18.34 -5.85 -18.31
C ALA A 30 -19.45 -5.84 -17.23
N SER A 31 -19.83 -7.00 -16.68
CA SER A 31 -20.77 -7.10 -15.56
C SER A 31 -20.10 -7.05 -14.18
N ALA A 32 -18.78 -7.22 -14.11
CA ALA A 32 -18.02 -7.21 -12.86
C ALA A 32 -17.68 -5.77 -12.45
N ILE A 33 -18.33 -5.28 -11.40
CA ILE A 33 -18.10 -3.92 -10.85
C ILE A 33 -16.75 -3.83 -10.12
N LEU A 34 -16.24 -4.96 -9.61
CA LEU A 34 -15.02 -5.04 -8.82
C LEU A 34 -14.05 -6.07 -9.40
N PRO A 35 -12.73 -5.85 -9.24
CA PRO A 35 -11.75 -6.81 -9.68
C PRO A 35 -11.83 -8.10 -8.85
N PRO A 36 -11.33 -9.23 -9.38
CA PRO A 36 -11.31 -10.47 -8.63
C PRO A 36 -10.42 -10.34 -7.38
N LEU A 37 -10.82 -11.03 -6.29
CA LEU A 37 -10.07 -10.98 -5.03
C LEU A 37 -8.64 -11.51 -5.15
N THR A 38 -8.35 -12.33 -6.16
CA THR A 38 -7.01 -12.86 -6.45
C THR A 38 -5.97 -11.76 -6.71
N VAL A 39 -6.40 -10.57 -7.14
CA VAL A 39 -5.50 -9.43 -7.41
C VAL A 39 -5.50 -8.37 -6.30
N VAL A 40 -6.21 -8.59 -5.19
CA VAL A 40 -6.37 -7.60 -4.11
C VAL A 40 -5.02 -7.10 -3.57
N SER A 41 -4.00 -7.97 -3.49
CA SER A 41 -2.67 -7.60 -3.01
C SER A 41 -1.93 -6.65 -3.95
N GLN A 42 -2.19 -6.75 -5.26
CA GLN A 42 -1.59 -5.85 -6.27
C GLN A 42 -2.32 -4.51 -6.27
N ILE A 43 -3.66 -4.54 -6.22
CA ILE A 43 -4.50 -3.34 -6.14
C ILE A 43 -4.18 -2.53 -4.88
N SER A 44 -4.04 -3.21 -3.74
CA SER A 44 -3.73 -2.56 -2.46
C SER A 44 -2.41 -1.80 -2.49
N ARG A 45 -1.40 -2.30 -3.22
CA ARG A 45 -0.12 -1.60 -3.42
C ARG A 45 -0.28 -0.34 -4.27
N ARG A 46 -1.00 -0.44 -5.39
CA ARG A 46 -1.29 0.71 -6.28
C ARG A 46 -2.04 1.81 -5.52
N ILE A 47 -3.08 1.43 -4.76
CA ILE A 47 -3.83 2.36 -3.91
C ILE A 47 -2.92 2.99 -2.85
N ALA A 48 -2.11 2.19 -2.15
CA ALA A 48 -1.19 2.70 -1.13
C ALA A 48 -0.21 3.73 -1.70
N PHE A 49 0.29 3.50 -2.92
CA PHE A 49 1.17 4.44 -3.61
C PHE A 49 0.46 5.74 -4.00
N ALA A 50 -0.70 5.64 -4.66
CA ALA A 50 -1.49 6.81 -5.06
C ALA A 50 -1.85 7.70 -3.86
N VAL A 51 -2.39 7.08 -2.80
CA VAL A 51 -2.76 7.80 -1.56
C VAL A 51 -1.55 8.42 -0.88
N ALA A 52 -0.40 7.73 -0.85
CA ALA A 52 0.81 8.26 -0.27
C ALA A 52 1.33 9.49 -1.04
N ARG A 53 1.25 9.50 -2.37
CA ARG A 53 1.61 10.64 -3.20
C ARG A 53 0.69 11.83 -2.93
N THR A 54 -0.62 11.61 -2.84
CA THR A 54 -1.58 12.66 -2.45
C THR A 54 -1.27 13.22 -1.05
N ALA A 55 -0.93 12.35 -0.09
CA ALA A 55 -0.52 12.80 1.25
C ALA A 55 0.75 13.67 1.24
N GLN A 56 1.73 13.35 0.39
CA GLN A 56 2.93 14.17 0.20
C GLN A 56 2.60 15.52 -0.43
N GLN A 57 1.76 15.53 -1.46
CA GLN A 57 1.33 16.76 -2.16
C GLN A 57 0.56 17.71 -1.26
N GLN A 58 -0.29 17.18 -0.38
CA GLN A 58 -1.05 17.95 0.61
C GLN A 58 -0.23 18.36 1.85
N GLY A 59 1.05 17.99 1.93
CA GLY A 59 1.91 18.29 3.08
C GLY A 59 1.57 17.49 4.35
N HIS A 60 0.80 16.41 4.23
CA HIS A 60 0.48 15.51 5.34
C HIS A 60 1.53 14.41 5.54
N ALA A 61 2.43 14.20 4.58
CA ALA A 61 3.55 13.27 4.65
C ALA A 61 4.84 13.93 4.15
N LEU A 62 5.99 13.42 4.61
CA LEU A 62 7.30 13.86 4.09
C LEU A 62 7.42 13.48 2.61
N VAL A 63 7.79 14.45 1.77
CA VAL A 63 8.07 14.22 0.35
C VAL A 63 9.35 13.38 0.22
N THR A 64 9.24 12.26 -0.48
CA THR A 64 10.35 11.34 -0.79
C THR A 64 10.40 11.07 -2.29
N SER A 65 11.47 10.41 -2.74
CA SER A 65 11.47 9.84 -4.08
C SER A 65 10.36 8.80 -4.26
N GLU A 66 10.00 8.52 -5.50
CA GLU A 66 9.03 7.49 -5.85
C GLU A 66 9.54 6.10 -5.46
N GLU A 67 10.83 5.85 -5.70
CA GLU A 67 11.52 4.61 -5.38
C GLU A 67 11.52 4.35 -3.87
N ASP A 68 11.83 5.37 -3.06
CA ASP A 68 11.82 5.26 -1.60
C ASP A 68 10.42 4.96 -1.07
N LEU A 69 9.40 5.57 -1.69
CA LEU A 69 8.02 5.37 -1.31
C LEU A 69 7.53 3.96 -1.64
N LEU A 70 7.83 3.46 -2.84
CA LEU A 70 7.54 2.09 -3.24
C LEU A 70 8.26 1.09 -2.33
N ALA A 71 9.55 1.32 -2.06
CA ALA A 71 10.31 0.48 -1.14
C ALA A 71 9.74 0.52 0.29
N ALA A 72 9.23 1.67 0.75
CA ALA A 72 8.55 1.77 2.04
C ALA A 72 7.23 1.00 2.07
N ILE A 73 6.46 1.02 0.98
CA ILE A 73 5.22 0.24 0.87
C ILE A 73 5.54 -1.26 0.95
N GLU A 74 6.50 -1.75 0.15
CA GLU A 74 6.87 -3.17 0.18
C GLU A 74 7.40 -3.62 1.54
N ARG A 75 8.27 -2.82 2.18
CA ARG A 75 8.77 -3.14 3.53
C ARG A 75 7.67 -3.27 4.59
N ASN A 76 6.55 -2.57 4.40
CA ASN A 76 5.41 -2.62 5.33
C ASN A 76 4.35 -3.64 4.89
N PHE A 77 4.47 -4.23 3.70
CA PHE A 77 3.52 -5.21 3.23
C PHE A 77 3.78 -6.55 3.92
N TRP A 78 2.74 -7.10 4.56
CA TRP A 78 2.86 -8.37 5.24
C TRP A 78 2.85 -9.54 4.23
N THR A 79 3.73 -10.51 4.43
CA THR A 79 3.78 -11.76 3.66
C THR A 79 3.41 -12.95 4.54
N PRO A 80 2.62 -13.91 4.01
CA PRO A 80 2.17 -15.10 4.75
C PRO A 80 3.26 -16.17 4.85
N GLU A 81 4.45 -15.79 5.31
CA GLU A 81 5.61 -16.68 5.40
C GLU A 81 6.08 -16.80 6.85
N TYR A 82 6.46 -18.02 7.25
CA TYR A 82 7.06 -18.22 8.55
C TYR A 82 8.43 -17.55 8.59
N ARG A 83 8.65 -16.78 9.66
CA ARG A 83 9.96 -16.18 9.92
C ARG A 83 10.90 -17.23 10.47
N GLU A 84 12.13 -17.22 9.99
CA GLU A 84 13.21 -17.98 10.60
C GLU A 84 13.58 -17.36 11.95
N TYR A 85 13.38 -18.12 13.03
CA TYR A 85 13.78 -17.69 14.36
C TYR A 85 15.18 -18.25 14.67
N ARG A 86 16.13 -17.35 14.94
CA ARG A 86 17.42 -17.75 15.50
C ARG A 86 17.35 -17.74 17.02
N ARG A 87 17.58 -18.88 17.66
CA ARG A 87 17.68 -18.96 19.12
C ARG A 87 18.91 -18.20 19.59
N VAL A 88 18.71 -17.16 20.39
CA VAL A 88 19.77 -16.49 21.16
C VAL A 88 19.86 -17.18 22.51
N ALA A 89 20.86 -18.06 22.69
CA ALA A 89 21.16 -18.62 24.00
C ALA A 89 21.77 -17.50 24.87
N MET A 90 21.11 -17.18 25.98
CA MET A 90 21.60 -16.20 26.94
C MET A 90 22.92 -16.72 27.53
N ARG A 91 23.99 -15.92 27.45
CA ARG A 91 25.29 -16.25 28.04
C ARG A 91 25.11 -16.34 29.56
N ALA A 92 25.36 -17.51 30.15
CA ALA A 92 25.44 -17.66 31.60
C ALA A 92 26.58 -16.78 32.15
N ARG A 93 26.32 -16.09 33.26
CA ARG A 93 27.28 -15.23 33.96
C ARG A 93 28.48 -16.00 34.46
#